data_AF-A0A2N8M6X3-F1
#
_entry.id   AF-A0A2N8M6X3-F1
#
_cell.length_a   1.000
_cell.length_b   1.000
_cell.length_c   1.000
_cell.angle_alpha   90.00
_cell.angle_beta   90.00
_cell.angle_gamma   90.00
#
_symmetry.space_group_name_H-M   'P 1'
#
loop_
_entity.id
_entity.type
_entity.pdbx_description
1 polymer ?
#
loop_
_entity_poly.entity_id
_entity_poly.type
_entity_poly.pdbx_seq_one_letter_code
_entity_poly.pdbx_strand_id
1 'polypeptide(L)'
;MFHVVIEKFFDWEPPDREPTVEFEGREIPISAACSLLWNCSDILPSNWRATFTDYDYGELNTYASAARCIKKLITRQNDKMDAFINATIRLG
;
A
#
# COMPACT_ATOMS: atom_id res chain seq x y z
N MET A 1 -10.93 -1.88 -8.74
CA MET A 1 -9.91 -2.77 -8.16
C MET A 1 -8.77 -1.98 -7.55
N PHE A 2 -7.92 -1.24 -8.30
CA PHE A 2 -6.81 -0.53 -7.67
C PHE A 2 -7.23 0.63 -6.75
N HIS A 3 -8.34 1.31 -7.02
CA HIS A 3 -8.89 2.30 -6.08
C HIS A 3 -9.17 1.70 -4.69
N VAL A 4 -9.64 0.45 -4.62
CA VAL A 4 -9.89 -0.24 -3.35
C VAL A 4 -8.58 -0.48 -2.59
N VAL A 5 -7.48 -0.73 -3.30
CA VAL A 5 -6.13 -0.84 -2.71
C VAL A 5 -5.71 0.50 -2.10
N ILE A 6 -5.98 1.61 -2.79
CA ILE A 6 -5.69 2.97 -2.30
C ILE A 6 -6.52 3.25 -1.04
N GLU A 7 -7.85 3.10 -1.12
CA GLU A 7 -8.78 3.32 -0.01
C GLU A 7 -8.39 2.51 1.22
N LYS A 8 -8.23 1.18 1.08
CA LYS A 8 -7.85 0.32 2.20
C LYS A 8 -6.48 0.65 2.78
N PHE A 9 -5.54 1.12 1.97
CA PHE A 9 -4.24 1.55 2.49
C PHE A 9 -4.36 2.81 3.34
N PHE A 10 -5.17 3.78 2.91
CA PHE A 10 -5.36 5.03 3.65
C PHE A 10 -6.22 4.88 4.90
N ASP A 11 -7.15 3.91 4.89
CA ASP A 11 -7.97 3.56 6.06
C ASP A 11 -7.24 2.62 7.04
N TRP A 12 -6.03 2.17 6.70
CA TRP A 12 -5.30 1.20 7.53
C TRP A 12 -4.52 1.86 8.66
N GLU A 13 -4.95 1.61 9.89
CA GLU A 13 -4.30 2.08 11.10
C GLU A 13 -3.54 0.93 11.81
N PRO A 14 -2.23 1.09 12.08
CA PRO A 14 -1.52 0.17 12.99
C PRO A 14 -2.20 0.12 14.37
N PRO A 15 -2.23 -1.05 15.05
CA PRO A 15 -1.47 -2.27 14.79
C PRO A 15 -2.21 -3.32 13.94
N ASP A 16 -3.26 -2.92 13.21
CA ASP A 16 -4.04 -3.90 12.44
C ASP A 16 -3.19 -4.60 11.38
N ARG A 17 -3.56 -5.84 11.06
CA ARG A 17 -2.91 -6.60 9.99
C ARG A 17 -3.11 -5.91 8.64
N GLU A 18 -2.17 -6.14 7.73
CA GLU A 18 -2.27 -5.65 6.36
C GLU A 18 -3.64 -6.00 5.74
N PRO A 19 -4.39 -5.01 5.20
CA PRO A 19 -5.69 -5.25 4.59
C PRO A 19 -5.65 -6.19 3.39
N THR A 20 -6.78 -6.87 3.14
CA THR A 20 -7.00 -7.70 1.95
C THR A 20 -7.96 -7.05 0.95
N VAL A 21 -7.82 -7.42 -0.32
CA VAL A 21 -8.75 -7.11 -1.42
C VAL A 21 -9.12 -8.38 -2.18
N GLU A 22 -10.31 -8.41 -2.76
CA GLU A 22 -10.71 -9.48 -3.68
C GLU A 22 -10.04 -9.29 -5.05
N PHE A 23 -9.40 -10.34 -5.55
CA PHE A 23 -8.84 -10.46 -6.88
C PHE A 23 -9.18 -11.85 -7.44
N GLU A 24 -9.90 -11.90 -8.56
CA GLU A 24 -10.31 -13.15 -9.23
C GLU A 24 -10.98 -14.16 -8.27
N GLY A 25 -11.86 -13.67 -7.39
CA GLY A 25 -12.58 -14.49 -6.42
C GLY A 25 -11.72 -14.99 -5.24
N ARG A 26 -10.53 -14.42 -5.03
CA ARG A 26 -9.65 -14.72 -3.90
C ARG A 26 -9.30 -13.46 -3.12
N GLU A 27 -9.22 -13.56 -1.81
CA GLU A 27 -8.66 -12.49 -0.99
C GLU A 27 -7.13 -12.52 -1.05
N ILE A 28 -6.52 -11.39 -1.40
CA ILE A 28 -5.07 -11.20 -1.42
C ILE A 28 -4.68 -9.95 -0.62
N PRO A 29 -3.49 -9.92 0.01
CA PRO A 29 -2.98 -8.70 0.65
C PRO A 29 -2.83 -7.54 -0.36
N ILE A 30 -3.03 -6.31 0.10
CA ILE A 30 -2.89 -5.13 -0.76
C ILE A 30 -1.48 -4.97 -1.37
N SER A 31 -0.43 -5.44 -0.70
CA SER A 31 0.94 -5.51 -1.23
C SER A 31 1.09 -6.51 -2.39
N ALA A 32 0.35 -7.63 -2.34
CA ALA A 32 0.26 -8.58 -3.43
C ALA A 32 -0.49 -7.96 -4.62
N ALA A 33 -1.60 -7.27 -4.38
CA ALA A 33 -2.34 -6.55 -5.40
C ALA A 33 -1.48 -5.47 -6.11
N CYS A 34 -0.64 -4.75 -5.35
CA CYS A 34 0.33 -3.80 -5.93
C CYS A 34 1.34 -4.50 -6.86
N SER A 35 1.70 -5.75 -6.59
CA SER A 35 2.66 -6.50 -7.41
C SER A 35 2.08 -6.90 -8.76
N LEU A 36 0.76 -7.05 -8.87
CA LEU A 36 0.07 -7.33 -10.13
C LEU A 36 0.17 -6.14 -11.12
N LEU A 37 0.28 -4.92 -10.60
CA LEU A 37 0.34 -3.69 -11.40
C LEU A 37 1.76 -3.21 -11.66
N TRP A 38 2.77 -3.99 -11.29
CA TRP A 38 4.18 -3.58 -11.32
C TRP A 38 4.66 -3.07 -12.70
N ASN A 39 4.05 -3.56 -13.78
CA ASN A 39 4.36 -3.21 -15.16
C ASN A 39 3.19 -2.49 -15.89
N CYS A 40 2.16 -2.06 -15.17
CA CYS A 40 1.02 -1.37 -15.76
C CYS A 40 1.39 0.07 -16.16
N SER A 41 1.44 0.33 -17.47
CA SER A 41 1.74 1.64 -18.04
C SER A 41 0.54 2.60 -18.09
N ASP A 42 -0.65 2.11 -17.75
CA ASP A 42 -1.87 2.92 -17.81
C ASP A 42 -1.77 4.11 -16.86
N ILE A 43 -2.29 5.24 -17.32
CA ILE A 43 -2.23 6.51 -16.60
C ILE A 43 -3.12 6.45 -15.36
N LEU A 44 -2.57 6.89 -14.23
CA LEU A 44 -3.34 7.04 -13.01
C LEU A 44 -4.28 8.25 -13.14
N PRO A 45 -5.58 8.10 -12.88
CA PRO A 45 -6.51 9.22 -12.91
C PRO A 45 -6.12 10.34 -11.91
N SER A 46 -6.34 11.59 -12.30
CA SER A 46 -5.85 12.78 -11.57
C SER A 46 -6.38 12.88 -10.14
N ASN A 47 -7.63 12.44 -9.90
CA ASN A 47 -8.24 12.42 -8.57
C ASN A 47 -7.52 11.48 -7.61
N TRP A 48 -7.02 10.34 -8.10
CA TRP A 48 -6.24 9.41 -7.28
C TRP A 48 -4.80 9.88 -7.08
N ARG A 49 -4.23 10.55 -8.08
CA ARG A 49 -2.91 11.19 -7.95
C ARG A 49 -2.90 12.24 -6.83
N ALA A 50 -4.00 12.99 -6.68
CA ALA A 50 -4.14 13.99 -5.61
C ALA A 50 -4.05 13.36 -4.21
N THR A 51 -4.46 12.11 -4.02
CA THR A 51 -4.35 11.40 -2.73
C THR A 51 -2.89 11.18 -2.29
N PHE A 52 -1.94 11.22 -3.22
CA PHE A 52 -0.52 11.01 -2.93
C PHE A 52 0.28 12.31 -2.80
N THR A 53 -0.33 13.49 -2.88
CA THR A 53 0.43 14.77 -2.90
C THR A 53 1.23 15.02 -1.63
N ASP A 54 0.78 14.47 -0.51
CA ASP A 54 1.48 14.58 0.77
C ASP A 54 2.67 13.61 0.90
N TYR A 55 2.84 12.71 -0.07
CA TYR A 55 3.91 11.71 -0.10
C TYR A 55 4.98 12.11 -1.11
N ASP A 56 6.19 12.38 -0.60
CA ASP A 56 7.36 12.71 -1.42
C ASP A 56 7.88 11.46 -2.17
N TYR A 57 7.20 11.10 -3.25
CA TYR A 57 7.44 9.87 -4.02
C TYR A 57 7.66 10.10 -5.52
N GLY A 58 7.92 11.35 -5.91
CA GLY A 58 8.14 11.72 -7.30
C GLY A 58 6.87 11.66 -8.16
N GLU A 59 7.05 11.58 -9.48
CA GLU A 59 5.92 11.60 -10.41
C GLU A 59 5.11 10.28 -10.39
N LEU A 60 3.92 10.34 -9.79
CA LEU A 60 2.96 9.22 -9.75
C LEU A 60 1.95 9.33 -10.91
N ASN A 61 2.44 9.13 -12.14
CA ASN A 61 1.64 9.30 -13.36
C ASN A 61 0.98 8.00 -13.85
N THR A 62 1.40 6.83 -13.38
CA THR A 62 0.88 5.53 -13.83
C THR A 62 0.44 4.65 -12.66
N TYR A 63 -0.43 3.67 -12.94
CA TYR A 63 -0.79 2.64 -11.96
C TYR A 63 0.44 1.91 -11.40
N ALA A 64 1.45 1.61 -12.23
CA ALA A 64 2.70 1.02 -11.76
C ALA A 64 3.44 1.93 -10.76
N SER A 65 3.55 3.23 -11.05
CA SER A 65 4.22 4.16 -10.14
C SER A 65 3.52 4.26 -8.78
N ALA A 66 2.18 4.34 -8.78
CA ALA A 66 1.37 4.35 -7.57
C ALA A 66 1.48 3.03 -6.80
N ALA A 67 1.39 1.88 -7.47
CA ALA A 67 1.51 0.57 -6.84
C ALA A 67 2.88 0.37 -6.18
N ARG A 68 3.96 0.85 -6.81
CA ARG A 68 5.32 0.84 -6.22
C ARG A 68 5.41 1.74 -4.98
N CYS A 69 4.78 2.93 -5.03
CA CYS A 69 4.70 3.85 -3.91
C CYS A 69 4.01 3.19 -2.71
N ILE A 70 2.79 2.70 -2.89
CA ILE A 70 1.99 2.03 -1.86
C ILE A 70 2.76 0.83 -1.29
N LYS A 71 3.32 -0.04 -2.15
CA LYS A 71 4.07 -1.21 -1.69
C LYS A 71 5.24 -0.83 -0.78
N LYS A 72 5.97 0.24 -1.11
CA LYS A 72 7.07 0.74 -0.26
C LYS A 72 6.57 1.32 1.06
N LEU A 73 5.40 1.96 1.08
CA LEU A 73 4.79 2.45 2.31
C LEU A 73 4.34 1.29 3.21
N ILE A 74 3.71 0.27 2.66
CA ILE A 74 3.34 -0.96 3.38
C ILE A 74 4.57 -1.61 4.00
N THR A 75 5.66 -1.77 3.25
CA THR A 75 6.92 -2.32 3.80
C THR A 75 7.41 -1.51 5.00
N ARG A 76 7.47 -0.17 4.87
CA ARG A 76 7.88 0.71 5.99
C ARG A 76 6.98 0.59 7.21
N GLN A 77 5.68 0.41 7.01
CA GLN A 77 4.70 0.26 8.08
C GLN A 77 4.88 -1.08 8.80
N ASN A 78 5.06 -2.17 8.06
CA ASN A 78 5.36 -3.49 8.62
C ASN A 78 6.68 -3.47 9.40
N ASP A 79 7.74 -2.85 8.86
CA ASP A 79 9.03 -2.73 9.55
C ASP A 79 8.90 -1.98 10.90
N LYS A 80 8.10 -0.91 10.95
CA LYS A 80 7.82 -0.17 12.19
C LYS A 80 7.06 -1.02 13.20
N MET A 81 6.09 -1.79 12.74
CA MET A 81 5.30 -2.68 13.59
C MET A 81 6.17 -3.80 14.17
N ASP A 82 7.01 -4.43 13.35
CA ASP A 82 7.96 -5.46 13.79
C ASP A 82 8.94 -4.88 14.82
N ALA A 83 9.45 -3.67 14.60
CA ALA A 83 10.30 -2.98 15.56
C ALA A 83 9.58 -2.73 16.90
N PHE A 84 8.32 -2.28 16.86
CA PHE A 84 7.51 -2.05 18.06
C PHE A 84 7.23 -3.34 18.84
N ILE A 85 6.84 -4.42 18.15
CA ILE A 85 6.59 -5.73 18.75
C ILE A 85 7.88 -6.26 19.41
N ASN A 86 9.00 -6.22 18.69
CA ASN A 86 10.29 -6.68 19.22
C ASN A 86 10.78 -5.87 20.42
N ALA A 87 10.54 -4.55 20.43
CA ALA A 87 10.86 -3.70 21.57
C ALA A 87 9.99 -4.02 22.80
N THR A 88 8.70 -4.28 22.58
CA THR A 88 7.73 -4.59 23.64
C THR A 88 8.02 -5.96 24.27
N ILE A 89 8.35 -6.98 23.46
CA ILE A 89 8.69 -8.33 23.95
C ILE A 89 10.00 -8.33 24.77
N ARG A 90 10.97 -7.47 24.45
CA ARG A 90 12.26 -7.40 25.18
C ARG A 90 12.19 -6.70 26.53
N LEU A 91 11.07 -6.04 26.85
CA LEU A 91 10.87 -5.31 28.10
C LEU A 91 9.94 -6.03 29.10
N GLY A 92 9.38 -7.18 28.71
CA GLY A 92 8.59 -8.08 29.57
C GLY A 92 9.36 -9.34 29.92
#